data_AF-A0A3R8MCQ7-F1
#
_entry.id   AF-A0A3R8MCQ7-F1
#
_cell.length_a   1.000
_cell.length_b   1.000
_cell.length_c   1.000
_cell.angle_alpha   90.00
_cell.angle_beta   90.00
_cell.angle_gamma   90.00
#
_symmetry.space_group_name_H-M   'P 1'
#
loop_
_entity.id
_entity.type
_entity.pdbx_description
1 polymer ?
#
loop_
_entity_poly.entity_id
_entity_poly.type
_entity_poly.pdbx_seq_one_letter_code
_entity_poly.pdbx_strand_id
1 'polypeptide(L)'
;MRHNRSMVFSKRHKQAAALFALLLTPAFAAAQEAGQEEVRVKSLAAPDYFSTPAAETGLGGDLWKGAAPDIMRDIVPKLAGAKPLSPAFASLAKRMLSAGANGPAGVGDNVDMGAARAMALVALGEAQGANAILDRATGAPGSAPLSMATAEAALITGDDDKACRVQDALTVDRGAAYWLRLRAFCQLKAGQPDAAQLTFQLAQNATKDTDYARLMGAALTGTPPGAANLKNGVNYALSRRLNLDLQSAAAVASASPALKPVLKPASGDLAGVAPGADLTAQEASDLAFLRQAKTVPAFVDAAHASAASIAALAAAGAPLRDPVLMARAAVAAGDVASAQTIRGRLVQDSIPGAGPADLAILDALIGAASGKVDNQVLGNLVARGASGGARSAAQSASVLLASLGGAMDADARAQFANFDLGKPAASPARVLLLEDAAGARRKGEAGLLALSIALDAGATGPQPVDRARIAHALDRAGLAADARAIVVEGLLSLAFTK
;
A
#
# COMPACT_ATOMS: atom_id res chain seq x y z
N MET A 1 -27.68 65.18 -81.53
CA MET A 1 -28.64 66.03 -80.78
C MET A 1 -28.09 66.25 -79.38
N ARG A 2 -28.39 67.45 -78.86
CA ARG A 2 -27.96 68.11 -77.61
C ARG A 2 -27.60 67.27 -76.36
N HIS A 3 -26.58 67.81 -75.67
CA HIS A 3 -26.39 67.95 -74.22
C HIS A 3 -26.11 66.68 -73.38
N ASN A 4 -25.36 66.70 -72.28
CA ASN A 4 -24.35 67.58 -71.68
C ASN A 4 -23.94 66.85 -70.39
N ARG A 5 -22.66 66.96 -69.99
CA ARG A 5 -22.11 66.73 -68.63
C ARG A 5 -22.24 65.33 -68.01
N SER A 6 -21.28 64.76 -67.28
CA SER A 6 -19.91 65.06 -66.83
C SER A 6 -19.79 64.31 -65.50
N MET A 7 -18.80 63.43 -65.35
CA MET A 7 -17.82 63.39 -64.24
C MET A 7 -17.19 61.99 -64.18
N VAL A 8 -15.92 61.86 -64.63
CA VAL A 8 -14.67 62.02 -63.84
C VAL A 8 -14.41 60.75 -63.02
N PHE A 9 -13.62 59.83 -63.58
CA PHE A 9 -12.18 59.59 -63.31
C PHE A 9 -12.00 58.72 -62.06
N SER A 10 -11.35 57.55 -62.10
CA SER A 10 -9.90 57.36 -62.24
C SER A 10 -9.60 56.03 -61.52
N LYS A 11 -8.71 55.10 -61.88
CA LYS A 11 -7.77 54.91 -62.98
C LYS A 11 -7.30 53.44 -62.90
N ARG A 12 -7.21 52.82 -64.08
CA ARG A 12 -6.08 52.04 -64.64
C ARG A 12 -5.66 50.75 -63.92
N HIS A 13 -5.98 49.58 -64.49
CA HIS A 13 -5.25 48.92 -65.61
C HIS A 13 -3.86 48.47 -65.15
N LYS A 14 -3.67 47.22 -64.70
CA LYS A 14 -3.59 45.98 -65.51
C LYS A 14 -2.77 46.14 -66.79
N GLN A 15 -1.54 45.61 -66.70
CA GLN A 15 -0.88 44.67 -67.63
C GLN A 15 -0.91 44.99 -69.13
N ALA A 16 0.27 44.96 -69.76
CA ALA A 16 0.54 43.97 -70.81
C ALA A 16 1.96 44.13 -71.39
N ALA A 17 2.39 43.01 -71.99
CA ALA A 17 3.49 42.81 -72.93
C ALA A 17 4.87 42.60 -72.29
N ALA A 18 5.66 41.58 -72.68
CA ALA A 18 5.60 40.76 -73.88
C ALA A 18 6.25 39.38 -73.66
N LEU A 19 5.78 38.43 -74.47
CA LEU A 19 6.37 37.12 -74.71
C LEU A 19 7.82 37.23 -75.24
N PHE A 20 8.70 36.30 -74.83
CA PHE A 20 9.54 35.56 -75.78
C PHE A 20 9.95 34.19 -75.21
N ALA A 21 9.88 33.18 -76.07
CA ALA A 21 10.11 31.77 -75.78
C ALA A 21 11.59 31.39 -75.82
N LEU A 22 12.02 30.41 -75.00
CA LEU A 22 12.64 29.15 -75.45
C LEU A 22 13.03 28.24 -74.25
N LEU A 23 12.47 27.02 -74.27
CA LEU A 23 13.06 25.71 -73.96
C LEU A 23 14.12 25.57 -72.85
N LEU A 24 13.73 24.94 -71.72
CA LEU A 24 14.40 23.78 -71.09
C LEU A 24 13.70 23.43 -69.77
N THR A 25 12.92 22.34 -69.77
CA THR A 25 12.52 21.65 -68.53
C THR A 25 13.72 20.89 -67.97
N PRO A 26 13.93 20.95 -66.65
CA PRO A 26 13.44 19.83 -65.84
C PRO A 26 12.64 20.29 -64.62
N ALA A 27 11.85 19.33 -64.13
CA ALA A 27 11.11 19.34 -62.88
C ALA A 27 11.99 19.69 -61.67
N PHE A 28 11.30 19.93 -60.54
CA PHE A 28 11.80 20.20 -59.17
C PHE A 28 11.98 21.66 -58.77
N ALA A 29 10.87 22.41 -58.67
CA ALA A 29 10.79 23.58 -57.77
C ALA A 29 9.32 23.95 -57.47
N ALA A 30 8.57 23.04 -56.85
CA ALA A 30 7.25 23.35 -56.30
C ALA A 30 6.93 22.41 -55.13
N ALA A 31 7.68 22.50 -54.04
CA ALA A 31 7.28 22.01 -52.71
C ALA A 31 8.36 22.37 -51.67
N GLN A 32 8.55 23.65 -51.34
CA GLN A 32 9.25 23.98 -50.10
C GLN A 32 8.78 25.29 -49.48
N GLU A 33 7.46 25.46 -49.39
CA GLU A 33 6.83 26.35 -48.43
C GLU A 33 5.59 25.64 -47.87
N ALA A 34 5.84 24.60 -47.08
CA ALA A 34 4.83 23.99 -46.24
C ALA A 34 5.37 23.96 -44.81
N GLY A 35 4.85 24.89 -44.00
CA GLY A 35 4.77 24.81 -42.54
C GLY A 35 6.07 24.53 -41.82
N GLN A 36 6.79 25.59 -41.43
CA GLN A 36 7.43 25.56 -40.12
C GLN A 36 6.31 25.49 -39.09
N GLU A 37 5.89 24.27 -38.76
CA GLU A 37 5.06 24.01 -37.58
C GLU A 37 5.93 24.40 -36.39
N GLU A 38 5.67 25.61 -35.89
CA GLU A 38 6.17 26.12 -34.64
C GLU A 38 6.02 25.01 -33.61
N VAL A 39 7.12 24.34 -33.23
CA VAL A 39 7.14 23.39 -32.11
C VAL A 39 6.85 24.24 -30.88
N ARG A 40 5.56 24.45 -30.64
CA ARG A 40 5.06 25.24 -29.54
C ARG A 40 5.26 24.36 -28.32
N VAL A 41 6.43 24.50 -27.70
CA VAL A 41 6.75 23.92 -26.40
C VAL A 41 5.79 24.55 -25.40
N LYS A 42 4.59 23.97 -25.32
CA LYS A 42 3.63 24.30 -24.29
C LYS A 42 4.28 23.83 -23.01
N SER A 43 4.75 24.76 -22.19
CA SER A 43 5.28 24.45 -20.86
C SER A 43 4.26 23.54 -20.18
N LEU A 44 4.63 22.27 -19.97
CA LEU A 44 3.78 21.38 -19.20
C LEU A 44 3.68 21.98 -17.80
N ALA A 45 2.47 22.01 -17.25
CA ALA A 45 2.29 22.32 -15.85
C ALA A 45 3.12 21.33 -15.02
N ALA A 46 3.62 21.78 -13.86
CA ALA A 46 4.31 20.88 -12.95
C ALA A 46 3.40 19.67 -12.67
N PRO A 47 3.94 18.43 -12.66
CA PRO A 47 3.16 17.25 -12.31
C PRO A 47 2.52 17.45 -10.93
N ASP A 48 1.24 17.09 -10.81
CA ASP A 48 0.54 17.16 -9.53
C ASP A 48 1.12 16.16 -8.51
N TYR A 49 0.88 16.35 -7.22
CA TYR A 49 1.46 15.55 -6.13
C TYR A 49 1.04 14.05 -6.14
N PHE A 50 0.09 13.63 -6.96
CA PHE A 50 -0.38 12.26 -7.13
C PHE A 50 0.04 11.63 -8.47
N SER A 51 0.31 12.44 -9.48
CA SER A 51 0.66 11.99 -10.84
C SER A 51 1.96 11.18 -10.92
N THR A 52 2.93 11.46 -10.05
CA THR A 52 4.22 10.75 -10.05
C THR A 52 4.09 9.44 -9.25
N PRO A 53 4.42 8.27 -9.83
CA PRO A 53 4.36 7.00 -9.13
C PRO A 53 5.47 6.87 -8.08
N ALA A 54 5.17 6.23 -6.96
CA ALA A 54 6.15 5.81 -5.96
C ALA A 54 6.67 4.39 -6.25
N ALA A 55 5.86 3.56 -6.91
CA ALA A 55 6.19 2.20 -7.33
C ALA A 55 5.29 1.75 -8.49
N GLU A 56 5.66 0.64 -9.14
CA GLU A 56 4.82 -0.03 -10.13
C GLU A 56 3.71 -0.82 -9.44
N THR A 57 2.44 -0.49 -9.74
CA THR A 57 1.28 -1.05 -9.03
C THR A 57 0.29 -1.77 -9.95
N GLY A 58 0.44 -1.60 -11.27
CA GLY A 58 -0.54 -2.06 -12.27
C GLY A 58 -1.88 -1.32 -12.24
N LEU A 59 -2.01 -0.24 -11.45
CA LEU A 59 -3.15 0.66 -11.49
C LEU A 59 -2.92 1.75 -12.56
N GLY A 60 -3.93 2.04 -13.36
CA GLY A 60 -3.85 3.02 -14.46
C GLY A 60 -3.84 4.47 -13.96
N GLY A 61 -3.40 5.39 -14.83
CA GLY A 61 -3.39 6.84 -14.54
C GLY A 61 -4.78 7.46 -14.35
N ASP A 62 -5.85 6.70 -14.60
CA ASP A 62 -7.25 7.05 -14.36
C ASP A 62 -7.79 6.57 -13.00
N LEU A 63 -6.92 6.07 -12.09
CA LEU A 63 -7.31 5.57 -10.77
C LEU A 63 -8.28 6.49 -10.02
N TRP A 64 -7.99 7.80 -10.01
CA TRP A 64 -8.76 8.81 -9.28
C TRP A 64 -9.90 9.43 -10.10
N LYS A 65 -10.14 8.95 -11.33
CA LYS A 65 -11.16 9.50 -12.21
C LYS A 65 -12.55 9.34 -11.59
N GLY A 66 -13.23 10.48 -11.42
CA GLY A 66 -14.57 10.55 -10.84
C GLY A 66 -14.62 10.42 -9.32
N ALA A 67 -13.48 10.26 -8.63
CA ALA A 67 -13.47 10.23 -7.17
C ALA A 67 -13.80 11.62 -6.59
N ALA A 68 -14.68 11.65 -5.61
CA ALA A 68 -15.04 12.88 -4.92
C ALA A 68 -13.82 13.44 -4.16
N PRO A 69 -13.42 14.71 -4.41
CA PRO A 69 -12.26 15.33 -3.75
C PRO A 69 -12.31 15.27 -2.22
N ASP A 70 -13.50 15.46 -1.62
CA ASP A 70 -13.64 15.53 -0.16
C ASP A 70 -13.51 14.16 0.52
N ILE A 71 -13.87 13.07 -0.18
CA ILE A 71 -13.60 11.71 0.31
C ILE A 71 -12.08 11.51 0.45
N MET A 72 -11.32 11.98 -0.54
CA MET A 72 -9.86 11.87 -0.52
C MET A 72 -9.22 12.76 0.55
N ARG A 73 -9.71 13.99 0.74
CA ARG A 73 -9.27 14.91 1.81
C ARG A 73 -9.55 14.36 3.20
N ASP A 74 -10.65 13.65 3.38
CA ASP A 74 -10.99 13.05 4.67
C ASP A 74 -10.14 11.82 4.99
N ILE A 75 -9.88 10.97 4.00
CA ILE A 75 -9.35 9.62 4.24
C ILE A 75 -7.83 9.57 4.18
N VAL A 76 -7.19 10.21 3.18
CA VAL A 76 -5.74 10.08 2.96
C VAL A 76 -4.92 10.52 4.18
N PRO A 77 -5.20 11.67 4.84
CA PRO A 77 -4.44 12.06 6.03
C PRO A 77 -4.55 11.07 7.20
N LYS A 78 -5.67 10.33 7.30
CA LYS A 78 -5.89 9.36 8.38
C LYS A 78 -5.07 8.08 8.21
N LEU A 79 -4.61 7.78 6.99
CA LEU A 79 -3.78 6.60 6.69
C LEU A 79 -2.38 6.69 7.34
N ALA A 80 -1.89 7.90 7.62
CA ALA A 80 -0.66 8.13 8.38
C ALA A 80 -0.88 8.14 9.91
N GLY A 81 -2.11 7.88 10.37
CA GLY A 81 -2.49 7.97 11.77
C GLY A 81 -1.96 6.84 12.65
N ALA A 82 -2.17 6.97 13.96
CA ALA A 82 -1.67 6.02 14.96
C ALA A 82 -2.38 4.64 14.96
N LYS A 83 -3.55 4.52 14.32
CA LYS A 83 -4.28 3.26 14.22
C LYS A 83 -3.85 2.53 12.93
N PRO A 84 -3.11 1.41 13.04
CA PRO A 84 -2.71 0.68 11.85
C PRO A 84 -3.90 -0.04 11.21
N LEU A 85 -3.87 -0.18 9.89
CA LEU A 85 -4.75 -1.06 9.13
C LEU A 85 -4.33 -2.52 9.32
N SER A 86 -5.25 -3.46 9.05
CA SER A 86 -4.86 -4.86 8.88
C SER A 86 -4.02 -5.04 7.59
N PRO A 87 -3.16 -6.06 7.51
CA PRO A 87 -2.21 -6.27 6.41
C PRO A 87 -2.79 -6.11 4.99
N ALA A 88 -3.93 -6.72 4.68
CA ALA A 88 -4.56 -6.64 3.36
C ALA A 88 -5.02 -5.22 3.01
N PHE A 89 -5.58 -4.50 3.98
CA PHE A 89 -6.00 -3.11 3.78
C PHE A 89 -4.81 -2.14 3.74
N ALA A 90 -3.75 -2.40 4.52
CA ALA A 90 -2.49 -1.66 4.41
C ALA A 90 -1.87 -1.85 3.01
N SER A 91 -1.91 -3.07 2.47
CA SER A 91 -1.45 -3.37 1.11
C SER A 91 -2.27 -2.62 0.05
N LEU A 92 -3.61 -2.62 0.17
CA LEU A 92 -4.50 -1.82 -0.69
C LEU A 92 -4.14 -0.34 -0.65
N ALA A 93 -4.03 0.24 0.56
CA ALA A 93 -3.66 1.65 0.75
C ALA A 93 -2.31 1.97 0.10
N LYS A 94 -1.30 1.13 0.34
CA LYS A 94 0.04 1.30 -0.24
C LYS A 94 -0.04 1.26 -1.75
N ARG A 95 -0.68 0.24 -2.32
CA ARG A 95 -0.82 0.08 -3.78
C ARG A 95 -1.54 1.25 -4.43
N MET A 96 -2.61 1.75 -3.83
CA MET A 96 -3.34 2.91 -4.36
C MET A 96 -2.54 4.20 -4.29
N LEU A 97 -1.88 4.47 -3.16
CA LEU A 97 -1.10 5.70 -2.98
C LEU A 97 0.22 5.68 -3.76
N SER A 98 0.79 4.50 -4.02
CA SER A 98 2.01 4.35 -4.82
C SER A 98 1.76 4.53 -6.31
N ALA A 99 0.52 4.36 -6.79
CA ALA A 99 0.18 4.54 -8.19
C ALA A 99 0.36 6.01 -8.61
N GLY A 100 0.92 6.22 -9.80
CA GLY A 100 0.97 7.52 -10.45
C GLY A 100 -0.34 7.77 -11.22
N ALA A 101 -1.19 8.65 -10.69
CA ALA A 101 -2.46 8.99 -11.31
C ALA A 101 -2.84 10.42 -10.98
N ASN A 102 -3.44 11.14 -11.92
CA ASN A 102 -3.79 12.54 -11.73
C ASN A 102 -4.77 12.67 -10.56
N GLY A 103 -4.44 13.51 -9.58
CA GLY A 103 -5.30 13.72 -8.42
C GLY A 103 -6.64 14.37 -8.83
N PRO A 104 -7.72 14.19 -8.05
CA PRO A 104 -8.94 14.96 -8.25
C PRO A 104 -8.66 16.48 -8.20
N ALA A 105 -9.49 17.27 -8.89
CA ALA A 105 -9.32 18.72 -8.95
C ALA A 105 -9.25 19.35 -7.53
N GLY A 106 -8.25 20.20 -7.31
CA GLY A 106 -7.99 20.82 -6.01
C GLY A 106 -7.43 19.89 -4.92
N VAL A 107 -7.15 18.62 -5.25
CA VAL A 107 -6.39 17.69 -4.39
C VAL A 107 -4.98 17.50 -4.95
N GLY A 108 -4.87 17.26 -6.26
CA GLY A 108 -3.58 17.03 -6.94
C GLY A 108 -2.55 18.15 -6.70
N ASP A 109 -2.98 19.41 -6.77
CA ASP A 109 -2.10 20.58 -6.65
C ASP A 109 -1.91 21.07 -5.20
N ASN A 110 -2.56 20.42 -4.23
CA ASN A 110 -2.55 20.86 -2.85
C ASN A 110 -1.33 20.27 -2.11
N VAL A 111 -0.43 21.14 -1.64
CA VAL A 111 0.80 20.76 -0.93
C VAL A 111 0.55 19.91 0.32
N ASP A 112 -0.52 20.18 1.06
CA ASP A 112 -0.87 19.42 2.26
C ASP A 112 -1.40 18.03 1.89
N MET A 113 -2.06 17.89 0.74
CA MET A 113 -2.46 16.58 0.21
C MET A 113 -1.26 15.78 -0.31
N GLY A 114 -0.28 16.46 -0.93
CA GLY A 114 1.01 15.85 -1.27
C GLY A 114 1.76 15.36 -0.03
N ALA A 115 1.78 16.17 1.04
CA ALA A 115 2.34 15.78 2.32
C ALA A 115 1.58 14.59 2.94
N ALA A 116 0.25 14.58 2.89
CA ALA A 116 -0.57 13.50 3.40
C ALA A 116 -0.33 12.18 2.64
N ARG A 117 -0.23 12.22 1.31
CA ARG A 117 0.14 11.06 0.48
C ARG A 117 1.50 10.51 0.90
N ALA A 118 2.50 11.40 1.01
CA ALA A 118 3.86 11.01 1.33
C ALA A 118 3.99 10.42 2.74
N MET A 119 3.38 11.05 3.75
CA MET A 119 3.35 10.52 5.11
C MET A 119 2.62 9.19 5.20
N ALA A 120 1.51 9.03 4.47
CA ALA A 120 0.80 7.76 4.43
C ALA A 120 1.66 6.65 3.79
N LEU A 121 2.36 6.94 2.69
CA LEU A 121 3.31 6.00 2.08
C LEU A 121 4.43 5.60 3.04
N VAL A 122 5.03 6.57 3.74
CA VAL A 122 6.03 6.29 4.79
C VAL A 122 5.44 5.38 5.87
N ALA A 123 4.26 5.72 6.41
CA ALA A 123 3.59 4.94 7.45
C ALA A 123 3.26 3.51 6.99
N LEU A 124 3.02 3.30 5.69
CA LEU A 124 2.72 2.02 5.07
C LEU A 124 3.99 1.21 4.67
N GLY A 125 5.18 1.70 5.01
CA GLY A 125 6.45 1.03 4.70
C GLY A 125 7.01 1.32 3.31
N GLU A 126 6.48 2.32 2.60
CA GLU A 126 6.94 2.72 1.26
C GLU A 126 7.81 4.00 1.33
N ALA A 127 8.73 4.04 2.30
CA ALA A 127 9.60 5.19 2.50
C ALA A 127 10.53 5.44 1.30
N GLN A 128 10.99 4.39 0.61
CA GLN A 128 11.82 4.51 -0.59
C GLN A 128 11.06 5.17 -1.74
N GLY A 129 9.86 4.66 -2.06
CA GLY A 129 8.99 5.29 -3.05
C GLY A 129 8.65 6.73 -2.67
N ALA A 130 8.26 6.98 -1.41
CA ALA A 130 7.98 8.32 -0.88
C ALA A 130 9.16 9.28 -1.05
N ASN A 131 10.39 8.83 -0.77
CA ASN A 131 11.59 9.63 -0.92
C ASN A 131 11.80 10.06 -2.38
N ALA A 132 11.59 9.13 -3.33
CA ALA A 132 11.77 9.38 -4.76
C ALA A 132 10.75 10.37 -5.34
N ILE A 133 9.49 10.34 -4.87
CA ILE A 133 8.50 11.37 -5.27
C ILE A 133 8.86 12.74 -4.70
N LEU A 134 9.28 12.78 -3.43
CA LEU A 134 9.59 14.03 -2.73
C LEU A 134 10.85 14.73 -3.26
N ASP A 135 11.79 14.01 -3.88
CA ASP A 135 12.96 14.61 -4.56
C ASP A 135 12.57 15.58 -5.68
N ARG A 136 11.36 15.42 -6.24
CA ARG A 136 10.84 16.26 -7.33
C ARG A 136 9.77 17.24 -6.86
N ALA A 137 9.34 17.14 -5.61
CA ALA A 137 8.28 17.96 -5.05
C ALA A 137 8.77 19.38 -4.75
N THR A 138 7.96 20.37 -5.14
CA THR A 138 8.21 21.78 -4.80
C THR A 138 7.45 22.20 -3.54
N GLY A 139 7.90 23.28 -2.89
CA GLY A 139 7.16 23.91 -1.79
C GLY A 139 7.45 23.35 -0.38
N ALA A 140 8.36 22.37 -0.24
CA ALA A 140 8.68 21.77 1.06
C ALA A 140 9.12 22.81 2.12
N PRO A 141 10.02 23.79 1.86
CA PRO A 141 10.44 24.75 2.89
C PRO A 141 9.30 25.53 3.56
N GLY A 142 8.21 25.80 2.81
CA GLY A 142 7.03 26.53 3.28
C GLY A 142 5.90 25.64 3.84
N SER A 143 6.06 24.32 3.84
CA SER A 143 5.09 23.35 4.35
C SER A 143 5.76 22.42 5.36
N ALA A 144 5.47 22.62 6.64
CA ALA A 144 5.96 21.74 7.70
C ALA A 144 5.52 20.27 7.51
N PRO A 145 4.28 19.95 7.10
CA PRO A 145 3.90 18.57 6.79
C PRO A 145 4.72 17.95 5.66
N LEU A 146 4.94 18.66 4.55
CA LEU A 146 5.69 18.13 3.41
C LEU A 146 7.18 17.94 3.75
N SER A 147 7.75 18.89 4.49
CA SER A 147 9.11 18.77 5.03
C SER A 147 9.22 17.57 5.97
N MET A 148 8.24 17.35 6.86
CA MET A 148 8.24 16.21 7.79
C MET A 148 8.24 14.89 7.03
N ALA A 149 7.41 14.77 5.98
CA ALA A 149 7.41 13.59 5.11
C ALA A 149 8.77 13.35 4.45
N THR A 150 9.41 14.42 3.99
CA THR A 150 10.73 14.35 3.34
C THR A 150 11.81 13.92 4.33
N ALA A 151 11.79 14.46 5.54
CA ALA A 151 12.74 14.11 6.58
C ALA A 151 12.54 12.67 7.07
N GLU A 152 11.31 12.22 7.33
CA GLU A 152 11.05 10.83 7.75
C GLU A 152 11.46 9.82 6.68
N ALA A 153 11.09 10.06 5.41
CA ALA A 153 11.49 9.19 4.31
C ALA A 153 13.02 9.11 4.18
N ALA A 154 13.72 10.23 4.32
CA ALA A 154 15.18 10.30 4.29
C ALA A 154 15.82 9.52 5.46
N LEU A 155 15.34 9.71 6.69
CA LEU A 155 15.86 9.02 7.88
C LEU A 155 15.67 7.49 7.80
N ILE A 156 14.52 7.03 7.31
CA ILE A 156 14.20 5.61 7.14
C ILE A 156 15.07 4.99 6.03
N THR A 157 15.30 5.72 4.94
CA THR A 157 16.16 5.27 3.83
C THR A 157 17.65 5.43 4.08
N GLY A 158 18.04 6.00 5.23
CA GLY A 158 19.44 6.17 5.65
C GLY A 158 20.11 7.46 5.20
N ASP A 159 19.40 8.36 4.50
CA ASP A 159 19.91 9.66 4.07
C ASP A 159 19.74 10.73 5.16
N ASP A 160 20.52 10.58 6.24
CA ASP A 160 20.48 11.48 7.38
C ASP A 160 20.89 12.93 6.99
N ASP A 161 21.73 13.09 5.96
CA ASP A 161 22.15 14.42 5.47
C ASP A 161 20.99 15.17 4.81
N LYS A 162 20.18 14.47 4.01
CA LYS A 162 18.97 15.06 3.44
C LYS A 162 17.99 15.47 4.53
N ALA A 163 17.76 14.64 5.54
CA ALA A 163 16.88 14.99 6.65
C ALA A 163 17.33 16.28 7.38
N CYS A 164 18.64 16.43 7.60
CA CYS A 164 19.19 17.65 8.21
C CYS A 164 19.04 18.88 7.30
N ARG A 165 19.32 18.76 5.99
CA ARG A 165 19.09 19.86 5.03
C ARG A 165 17.63 20.31 4.99
N VAL A 166 16.68 19.37 5.07
CA VAL A 166 15.24 19.68 5.10
C VAL A 166 14.89 20.49 6.35
N GLN A 167 15.38 20.07 7.52
CA GLN A 167 15.15 20.83 8.75
C GLN A 167 15.74 22.24 8.67
N ASP A 168 16.94 22.39 8.11
CA ASP A 168 17.61 23.69 8.00
C ASP A 168 16.89 24.63 7.04
N ALA A 169 16.36 24.11 5.93
CA ALA A 169 15.62 24.87 4.94
C ALA A 169 14.19 25.25 5.38
N LEU A 170 13.61 24.55 6.37
CA LEU A 170 12.25 24.80 6.84
C LEU A 170 12.09 26.23 7.38
N THR A 171 11.12 26.97 6.85
CA THR A 171 10.85 28.37 7.23
C THR A 171 9.67 28.53 8.18
N VAL A 172 8.81 27.52 8.31
CA VAL A 172 7.57 27.55 9.12
C VAL A 172 7.60 26.49 10.22
N ASP A 173 6.87 26.72 11.31
CA ASP A 173 6.69 25.76 12.42
C ASP A 173 7.98 25.14 13.00
N ARG A 174 9.11 25.86 12.93
CA ARG A 174 10.44 25.37 13.33
C ARG A 174 10.56 25.00 14.82
N GLY A 175 9.59 25.42 15.63
CA GLY A 175 9.50 25.17 17.06
C GLY A 175 8.70 23.93 17.46
N ALA A 176 8.04 23.25 16.51
CA ALA A 176 7.31 22.03 16.84
C ALA A 176 8.25 20.94 17.36
N ALA A 177 7.73 20.08 18.25
CA ALA A 177 8.51 19.06 18.95
C ALA A 177 9.25 18.10 18.00
N TYR A 178 8.68 17.82 16.83
CA TYR A 178 9.38 17.04 15.79
C TYR A 178 10.67 17.71 15.33
N TRP A 179 10.58 18.98 14.92
CA TRP A 179 11.70 19.74 14.37
C TRP A 179 12.79 20.01 15.40
N LEU A 180 12.41 20.19 16.67
CA LEU A 180 13.38 20.29 17.76
C LEU A 180 14.17 18.99 17.95
N ARG A 181 13.50 17.83 17.91
CA ARG A 181 14.16 16.52 18.02
C ARG A 181 15.12 16.27 16.86
N LEU A 182 14.66 16.53 15.63
CA LEU A 182 15.50 16.37 14.44
C LEU A 182 16.69 17.34 14.45
N ARG A 183 16.49 18.60 14.83
CA ARG A 183 17.58 19.58 14.92
C ARG A 183 18.65 19.18 15.92
N ALA A 184 18.27 18.71 17.11
CA ALA A 184 19.23 18.26 18.11
C ALA A 184 20.06 17.07 17.59
N PHE A 185 19.41 16.09 16.93
CA PHE A 185 20.11 15.00 16.24
C PHE A 185 21.09 15.52 15.18
N CYS A 186 20.67 16.47 14.34
CA CYS A 186 21.50 17.04 13.28
C CYS A 186 22.69 17.85 13.82
N GLN A 187 22.51 18.61 14.90
CA GLN A 187 23.60 19.31 15.59
C GLN A 187 24.62 18.34 16.19
N LEU A 188 24.15 17.25 16.81
CA LEU A 188 25.03 16.20 17.32
C LEU A 188 25.80 15.53 16.17
N LYS A 189 25.12 15.25 15.06
CA LYS A 189 25.74 14.71 13.84
C LYS A 189 26.81 15.65 13.27
N ALA A 190 26.57 16.95 13.31
CA ALA A 190 27.50 17.99 12.88
C ALA A 190 28.66 18.27 13.87
N GLY A 191 28.78 17.51 14.97
CA GLY A 191 29.84 17.70 15.97
C GLY A 191 29.64 18.92 16.86
N GLN A 192 28.40 19.37 17.07
CA GLN A 192 28.04 20.53 17.89
C GLN A 192 27.30 20.08 19.18
N PRO A 193 27.99 19.45 20.15
CA PRO A 193 27.34 18.83 21.31
C PRO A 193 26.65 19.85 22.22
N ASP A 194 27.22 21.05 22.42
CA ASP A 194 26.62 22.08 23.28
C ASP A 194 25.31 22.62 22.70
N ALA A 195 25.29 22.87 21.38
CA ALA A 195 24.09 23.29 20.68
C ALA A 195 23.03 22.18 20.69
N ALA A 196 23.45 20.94 20.46
CA ALA A 196 22.57 19.77 20.52
C ALA A 196 21.95 19.57 21.91
N GLN A 197 22.72 19.77 22.98
CA GLN A 197 22.25 19.68 24.36
C GLN A 197 21.18 20.74 24.68
N LEU A 198 21.37 21.98 24.25
CA LEU A 198 20.37 23.04 24.44
C LEU A 198 19.08 22.74 23.68
N THR A 199 19.19 22.36 22.40
CA THR A 199 18.01 22.01 21.58
C THR A 199 17.31 20.77 22.13
N PHE A 200 18.06 19.79 22.65
CA PHE A 200 17.52 18.62 23.32
C PHE A 200 16.66 19.01 24.53
N GLN A 201 17.15 19.89 25.42
CA GLN A 201 16.36 20.39 26.55
C GLN A 201 15.08 21.08 26.11
N LEU A 202 15.14 21.88 25.03
CA LEU A 202 13.95 22.51 24.45
C LEU A 202 12.95 21.48 23.91
N ALA A 203 13.43 20.44 23.21
CA ALA A 203 12.59 19.36 22.72
C ALA A 203 11.86 18.62 23.86
N GLN A 204 12.58 18.36 24.96
CA GLN A 204 12.03 17.70 26.15
C GLN A 204 10.96 18.53 26.86
N ASN A 205 11.11 19.86 26.86
CA ASN A 205 10.10 20.79 27.39
C ASN A 205 8.87 20.88 26.49
N ALA A 206 9.04 20.74 25.16
CA ALA A 206 7.95 20.80 24.21
C ALA A 206 7.08 19.54 24.22
N THR A 207 7.67 18.35 24.33
CA THR A 207 6.93 17.08 24.43
C THR A 207 7.76 16.05 25.17
N LYS A 208 7.14 15.34 26.11
CA LYS A 208 7.79 14.23 26.82
C LYS A 208 7.82 12.99 25.93
N ASP A 209 8.98 12.71 25.34
CA ASP A 209 9.27 11.48 24.58
C ASP A 209 10.40 10.72 25.28
N THR A 210 10.05 9.67 26.03
CA THR A 210 11.01 8.91 26.84
C THR A 210 12.00 8.10 26.00
N ASP A 211 11.57 7.63 24.82
CA ASP A 211 12.43 6.84 23.94
C ASP A 211 13.48 7.72 23.27
N TYR A 212 13.04 8.87 22.76
CA TYR A 212 13.94 9.88 22.22
C TYR A 212 14.90 10.38 23.31
N ALA A 213 14.38 10.71 24.50
CA ALA A 213 15.19 11.20 25.62
C ALA A 213 16.33 10.25 25.99
N ARG A 214 16.03 8.95 26.05
CA ARG A 214 17.01 7.90 26.36
C ARG A 214 18.08 7.82 25.28
N LEU A 215 17.69 7.71 24.01
CA LEU A 215 18.64 7.56 22.91
C LEU A 215 19.50 8.82 22.72
N MET A 216 18.88 10.00 22.69
CA MET A 216 19.59 11.26 22.51
C MET A 216 20.49 11.58 23.72
N GLY A 217 20.00 11.34 24.94
CA GLY A 217 20.78 11.51 26.16
C GLY A 217 22.02 10.60 26.18
N ALA A 218 21.87 9.32 25.79
CA ALA A 218 22.99 8.40 25.63
C ALA A 218 23.99 8.88 24.57
N ALA A 219 23.50 9.39 23.44
CA ALA A 219 24.34 9.91 22.37
C ALA A 219 25.11 11.19 22.73
N LEU A 220 24.56 12.02 23.64
CA LEU A 220 25.19 13.25 24.14
C LEU A 220 26.19 12.99 25.27
N THR A 221 25.88 12.05 26.17
CA THR A 221 26.63 11.84 27.43
C THR A 221 27.51 10.61 27.43
N GLY A 222 27.39 9.72 26.45
CA GLY A 222 28.11 8.45 26.39
C GLY A 222 27.59 7.39 27.39
N THR A 223 26.40 7.58 27.96
CA THR A 223 25.77 6.61 28.86
C THR A 223 25.21 5.40 28.09
N PRO A 224 25.05 4.22 28.72
CA PRO A 224 24.50 3.04 28.05
C PRO A 224 23.10 3.29 27.45
N PRO A 225 22.91 3.16 26.12
CA PRO A 225 21.66 3.53 25.45
C PRO A 225 20.51 2.54 25.63
N GLY A 226 20.80 1.30 26.05
CA GLY A 226 19.83 0.21 26.09
C GLY A 226 19.48 -0.32 24.69
N ALA A 227 18.27 -0.85 24.51
CA ALA A 227 17.82 -1.43 23.26
C ALA A 227 17.56 -0.38 22.17
N ALA A 228 17.72 -0.78 20.90
CA ALA A 228 17.31 0.02 19.75
C ALA A 228 15.81 0.33 19.80
N ASN A 229 15.41 1.44 19.18
CA ASN A 229 14.01 1.83 19.05
C ASN A 229 13.72 2.21 17.59
N LEU A 230 12.73 1.53 17.01
CA LEU A 230 12.34 1.70 15.62
C LEU A 230 10.92 2.25 15.48
N LYS A 231 10.49 3.14 16.39
CA LYS A 231 9.14 3.72 16.34
C LYS A 231 8.99 4.81 15.27
N ASN A 232 10.05 5.55 14.95
CA ASN A 232 10.06 6.65 13.97
C ASN A 232 11.47 6.84 13.38
N GLY A 233 11.59 7.66 12.34
CA GLY A 233 12.85 7.90 11.64
C GLY A 233 13.96 8.44 12.53
N VAL A 234 13.65 9.38 13.44
CA VAL A 234 14.67 9.98 14.33
C VAL A 234 15.24 8.94 15.31
N ASN A 235 14.39 8.13 15.94
CA ASN A 235 14.82 7.06 16.85
C ASN A 235 15.61 5.98 16.12
N TYR A 236 15.21 5.68 14.87
CA TYR A 236 15.95 4.75 14.02
C TYR A 236 17.35 5.28 13.67
N ALA A 237 17.46 6.55 13.28
CA ALA A 237 18.75 7.19 12.97
C ALA A 237 19.66 7.28 14.22
N LEU A 238 19.10 7.59 15.39
CA LEU A 238 19.82 7.54 16.66
C LEU A 238 20.29 6.12 17.00
N SER A 239 19.44 5.11 16.79
CA SER A 239 19.80 3.70 17.02
C SER A 239 20.93 3.24 16.10
N ARG A 240 20.91 3.66 14.83
CA ARG A 240 22.02 3.44 13.87
C ARG A 240 23.30 4.12 14.35
N ARG A 241 23.24 5.40 14.72
CA ARG A 241 24.39 6.17 15.20
C ARG A 241 25.05 5.57 16.45
N LEU A 242 24.24 5.02 17.35
CA LEU A 242 24.68 4.35 18.58
C LEU A 242 25.16 2.91 18.35
N ASN A 243 25.18 2.43 17.10
CA ASN A 243 25.54 1.05 16.72
C ASN A 243 24.73 -0.02 17.48
N LEU A 244 23.44 0.22 17.69
CA LEU A 244 22.55 -0.72 18.39
C LEU A 244 22.14 -1.88 17.48
N ASP A 245 21.86 -3.04 18.08
CA ASP A 245 21.33 -4.19 17.36
C ASP A 245 19.86 -3.95 16.94
N LEU A 246 19.69 -3.61 15.67
CA LEU A 246 18.41 -3.36 15.02
C LEU A 246 17.61 -4.64 14.76
N GLN A 247 18.24 -5.82 14.84
CA GLN A 247 17.59 -7.13 14.63
C GLN A 247 17.21 -7.82 15.94
N SER A 248 17.54 -7.23 17.09
CA SER A 248 17.14 -7.76 18.39
C SER A 248 15.61 -7.88 18.51
N ALA A 249 15.13 -8.87 19.28
CA ALA A 249 13.70 -9.09 19.48
C ALA A 249 12.97 -7.83 19.99
N ALA A 250 13.62 -7.04 20.86
CA ALA A 250 13.09 -5.77 21.36
C ALA A 250 12.99 -4.70 20.25
N ALA A 251 14.01 -4.62 19.38
CA ALA A 251 14.03 -3.71 18.25
C ALA A 251 12.90 -4.02 17.26
N VAL A 252 12.80 -5.28 16.84
CA VAL A 252 11.74 -5.78 15.95
C VAL A 252 10.35 -5.56 16.56
N ALA A 253 10.17 -5.83 17.86
CA ALA A 253 8.89 -5.60 18.55
C ALA A 253 8.50 -4.11 18.63
N SER A 254 9.48 -3.20 18.67
CA SER A 254 9.25 -1.75 18.69
C SER A 254 9.06 -1.13 17.31
N ALA A 255 9.30 -1.90 16.24
CA ALA A 255 9.33 -1.39 14.88
C ALA A 255 7.94 -0.94 14.43
N SER A 256 7.85 0.32 14.00
CA SER A 256 6.66 0.82 13.32
C SER A 256 6.52 0.14 11.95
N PRO A 257 5.31 0.10 11.38
CA PRO A 257 5.12 -0.47 10.03
C PRO A 257 6.03 0.18 8.97
N ALA A 258 6.36 1.47 9.14
CA ALA A 258 7.29 2.21 8.28
C ALA A 258 8.72 1.61 8.25
N LEU A 259 9.16 1.04 9.36
CA LEU A 259 10.52 0.53 9.55
C LEU A 259 10.62 -1.00 9.46
N LYS A 260 9.51 -1.72 9.36
CA LYS A 260 9.55 -3.18 9.12
C LYS A 260 10.30 -3.57 7.84
N PRO A 261 10.13 -2.88 6.69
CA PRO A 261 10.80 -3.25 5.45
C PRO A 261 12.33 -3.07 5.46
N VAL A 262 12.87 -2.28 6.39
CA VAL A 262 14.33 -2.11 6.53
C VAL A 262 14.98 -3.16 7.43
N LEU A 263 14.17 -3.99 8.10
CA LEU A 263 14.64 -5.11 8.91
C LEU A 263 14.87 -6.34 8.03
N LYS A 264 15.89 -7.15 8.35
CA LYS A 264 16.13 -8.38 7.62
C LYS A 264 15.06 -9.41 8.03
N PRO A 265 14.53 -10.22 7.10
CA PRO A 265 13.71 -11.35 7.46
C PRO A 265 14.49 -12.31 8.37
N ALA A 266 13.81 -12.91 9.34
CA ALA A 266 14.43 -13.79 10.33
C ALA A 266 14.87 -15.14 9.75
N SER A 267 14.37 -15.54 8.57
CA SER A 267 14.89 -16.71 7.86
C SER A 267 16.27 -16.42 7.31
N GLY A 268 17.25 -17.24 7.69
CA GLY A 268 18.53 -17.29 6.99
C GLY A 268 18.32 -17.61 5.51
N ASP A 269 19.33 -17.31 4.70
CA ASP A 269 19.32 -17.67 3.29
C ASP A 269 19.31 -19.20 3.15
N LEU A 270 18.15 -19.76 2.80
CA LEU A 270 17.96 -21.19 2.51
C LEU A 270 18.06 -21.48 1.00
N ALA A 271 18.58 -20.53 0.20
CA ALA A 271 18.87 -20.80 -1.20
C ALA A 271 19.85 -21.98 -1.32
N GLY A 272 19.38 -23.09 -1.90
CA GLY A 272 20.21 -24.27 -2.17
C GLY A 272 20.08 -25.45 -1.19
N VAL A 273 19.05 -25.48 -0.32
CA VAL A 273 18.74 -26.71 0.44
C VAL A 273 18.43 -27.85 -0.52
N ALA A 274 19.24 -28.92 -0.47
CA ALA A 274 19.06 -30.09 -1.31
C ALA A 274 17.74 -30.83 -1.00
N PRO A 275 17.07 -31.44 -2.00
CA PRO A 275 15.95 -32.35 -1.75
C PRO A 275 16.33 -33.43 -0.75
N GLY A 276 15.56 -33.59 0.33
CA GLY A 276 15.81 -34.58 1.38
C GLY A 276 16.66 -34.12 2.56
N ALA A 277 16.98 -32.83 2.69
CA ALA A 277 17.58 -32.29 3.91
C ALA A 277 16.68 -32.53 5.14
N ASP A 278 17.28 -32.86 6.29
CA ASP A 278 16.55 -32.94 7.56
C ASP A 278 16.19 -31.52 8.02
N LEU A 279 14.93 -31.15 7.80
CA LEU A 279 14.37 -29.86 8.18
C LEU A 279 13.55 -29.93 9.47
N THR A 280 13.66 -31.01 10.25
CA THR A 280 12.83 -31.23 11.45
C THR A 280 12.98 -30.12 12.49
N ALA A 281 14.21 -29.64 12.70
CA ALA A 281 14.48 -28.53 13.62
C ALA A 281 13.92 -27.20 13.11
N GLN A 282 14.02 -26.96 11.79
CA GLN A 282 13.49 -25.76 11.15
C GLN A 282 11.95 -25.75 11.21
N GLU A 283 11.32 -26.87 10.89
CA GLU A 283 9.85 -27.03 11.01
C GLU A 283 9.39 -26.76 12.44
N ALA A 284 10.09 -27.29 13.45
CA ALA A 284 9.73 -27.05 14.84
C ALA A 284 9.84 -25.55 15.23
N SER A 285 10.83 -24.84 14.69
CA SER A 285 11.01 -23.40 14.88
C SER A 285 9.88 -22.60 14.22
N ASP A 286 9.59 -22.90 12.95
CA ASP A 286 8.51 -22.25 12.20
C ASP A 286 7.15 -22.45 12.86
N LEU A 287 6.85 -23.69 13.30
CA LEU A 287 5.62 -23.97 14.03
C LEU A 287 5.53 -23.22 15.36
N ALA A 288 6.65 -23.11 16.09
CA ALA A 288 6.67 -22.34 17.32
C ALA A 288 6.37 -20.86 17.05
N PHE A 289 6.97 -20.29 16.00
CA PHE A 289 6.77 -18.90 15.63
C PHE A 289 5.33 -18.62 15.17
N LEU A 290 4.79 -19.45 14.28
CA LEU A 290 3.42 -19.35 13.79
C LEU A 290 2.37 -19.51 14.92
N ARG A 291 2.61 -20.40 15.89
CA ARG A 291 1.69 -20.61 17.03
C ARG A 291 1.75 -19.50 18.09
N GLN A 292 2.87 -18.78 18.18
CA GLN A 292 3.00 -17.62 19.06
C GLN A 292 2.19 -16.43 18.55
N ALA A 293 1.96 -16.32 17.24
CA ALA A 293 1.09 -15.30 16.68
C ALA A 293 -0.35 -15.44 17.16
N LYS A 294 -0.85 -14.43 17.89
CA LYS A 294 -2.23 -14.39 18.41
C LYS A 294 -3.16 -13.48 17.63
N THR A 295 -2.63 -12.80 16.62
CA THR A 295 -3.36 -11.87 15.76
C THR A 295 -3.02 -12.15 14.31
N VAL A 296 -3.92 -11.80 13.40
CA VAL A 296 -3.69 -11.96 11.96
C VAL A 296 -2.45 -11.20 11.48
N PRO A 297 -2.20 -9.93 11.89
CA PRO A 297 -0.96 -9.24 11.53
C PRO A 297 0.31 -9.99 11.98
N ALA A 298 0.33 -10.48 13.22
CA ALA A 298 1.48 -11.24 13.71
C ALA A 298 1.66 -12.57 12.96
N PHE A 299 0.56 -13.21 12.55
CA PHE A 299 0.60 -14.45 11.78
C PHE A 299 1.12 -14.23 10.35
N VAL A 300 0.70 -13.15 9.70
CA VAL A 300 1.20 -12.76 8.37
C VAL A 300 2.69 -12.41 8.44
N ASP A 301 3.12 -11.65 9.45
CA ASP A 301 4.54 -11.36 9.68
C ASP A 301 5.35 -12.67 9.88
N ALA A 302 4.82 -13.60 10.69
CA ALA A 302 5.46 -14.88 10.93
C ALA A 302 5.52 -15.76 9.67
N ALA A 303 4.45 -15.77 8.89
CA ALA A 303 4.38 -16.50 7.62
C ALA A 303 5.40 -15.97 6.60
N HIS A 304 5.55 -14.65 6.47
CA HIS A 304 6.56 -14.06 5.59
C HIS A 304 7.98 -14.39 6.05
N ALA A 305 8.25 -14.36 7.35
CA ALA A 305 9.55 -14.72 7.88
C ALA A 305 9.88 -16.21 7.65
N SER A 306 8.90 -17.10 7.71
CA SER A 306 9.05 -18.55 7.46
C SER A 306 8.82 -18.93 5.98
N ALA A 307 8.64 -18.00 5.06
CA ALA A 307 8.22 -18.31 3.69
C ALA A 307 9.21 -19.24 2.95
N ALA A 308 10.50 -18.94 3.04
CA ALA A 308 11.55 -19.73 2.38
C ALA A 308 11.66 -21.16 2.94
N SER A 309 11.56 -21.31 4.27
CA SER A 309 11.60 -22.63 4.92
C SER A 309 10.33 -23.44 4.64
N ILE A 310 9.16 -22.80 4.64
CA ILE A 310 7.89 -23.45 4.26
C ILE A 310 7.95 -23.96 2.81
N ALA A 311 8.48 -23.17 1.88
CA ALA A 311 8.67 -23.60 0.49
C ALA A 311 9.62 -24.80 0.38
N ALA A 312 10.74 -24.78 1.12
CA ALA A 312 11.68 -25.90 1.17
C ALA A 312 11.04 -27.18 1.75
N LEU A 313 10.27 -27.05 2.83
CA LEU A 313 9.51 -28.14 3.45
C LEU A 313 8.45 -28.71 2.49
N ALA A 314 7.72 -27.84 1.78
CA ALA A 314 6.77 -28.24 0.76
C ALA A 314 7.45 -29.03 -0.37
N ALA A 315 8.62 -28.57 -0.84
CA ALA A 315 9.38 -29.25 -1.88
C ALA A 315 9.97 -30.60 -1.41
N ALA A 316 10.46 -30.68 -0.17
CA ALA A 316 11.12 -31.87 0.37
C ALA A 316 10.22 -33.11 0.47
N GLY A 317 8.90 -32.93 0.60
CA GLY A 317 7.96 -34.07 0.53
C GLY A 317 7.77 -34.84 1.82
N ALA A 318 8.54 -34.55 2.88
CA ALA A 318 8.42 -35.23 4.16
C ALA A 318 7.07 -34.94 4.85
N PRO A 319 6.55 -35.89 5.67
CA PRO A 319 5.35 -35.65 6.47
C PRO A 319 5.54 -34.46 7.42
N LEU A 320 4.63 -33.49 7.35
CA LEU A 320 4.64 -32.32 8.24
C LEU A 320 3.86 -32.63 9.53
N ARG A 321 4.33 -32.08 10.65
CA ARG A 321 3.71 -32.19 11.98
C ARG A 321 2.37 -31.46 12.05
N ASP A 322 2.23 -30.35 11.32
CA ASP A 322 1.01 -29.54 11.25
C ASP A 322 0.84 -28.97 9.83
N PRO A 323 0.42 -29.82 8.87
CA PRO A 323 0.39 -29.44 7.46
C PRO A 323 -0.66 -28.37 7.16
N VAL A 324 -1.75 -28.29 7.94
CA VAL A 324 -2.78 -27.27 7.73
C VAL A 324 -2.27 -25.89 8.16
N LEU A 325 -1.56 -25.78 9.30
CA LEU A 325 -0.94 -24.52 9.70
C LEU A 325 0.11 -24.06 8.68
N MET A 326 0.95 -24.97 8.18
CA MET A 326 1.96 -24.66 7.17
C MET A 326 1.34 -24.23 5.84
N ALA A 327 0.28 -24.89 5.38
CA ALA A 327 -0.42 -24.48 4.16
C ALA A 327 -1.10 -23.10 4.33
N ARG A 328 -1.69 -22.81 5.50
CA ARG A 328 -2.24 -21.48 5.81
C ARG A 328 -1.15 -20.41 5.82
N ALA A 329 0.01 -20.71 6.38
CA ALA A 329 1.16 -19.81 6.38
C ALA A 329 1.69 -19.58 4.95
N ALA A 330 1.79 -20.63 4.13
CA ALA A 330 2.15 -20.48 2.71
C ALA A 330 1.19 -19.53 1.97
N VAL A 331 -0.13 -19.68 2.15
CA VAL A 331 -1.13 -18.75 1.60
C VAL A 331 -0.93 -17.33 2.13
N ALA A 332 -0.73 -17.16 3.44
CA ALA A 332 -0.51 -15.85 4.07
C ALA A 332 0.75 -15.14 3.53
N ALA A 333 1.79 -15.90 3.20
CA ALA A 333 3.02 -15.40 2.58
C ALA A 333 2.89 -15.12 1.07
N GLY A 334 1.77 -15.51 0.44
CA GLY A 334 1.54 -15.39 -1.00
C GLY A 334 2.02 -16.58 -1.84
N ASP A 335 2.51 -17.66 -1.22
CA ASP A 335 2.99 -18.87 -1.88
C ASP A 335 1.86 -19.91 -2.03
N VAL A 336 0.99 -19.67 -3.01
CA VAL A 336 -0.14 -20.56 -3.32
C VAL A 336 0.35 -21.93 -3.82
N ALA A 337 1.51 -21.99 -4.48
CA ALA A 337 2.04 -23.24 -5.04
C ALA A 337 2.47 -24.21 -3.92
N SER A 338 3.17 -23.71 -2.91
CA SER A 338 3.51 -24.52 -1.73
C SER A 338 2.26 -24.92 -0.95
N ALA A 339 1.27 -24.02 -0.80
CA ALA A 339 0.01 -24.36 -0.14
C ALA A 339 -0.74 -25.50 -0.86
N GLN A 340 -0.83 -25.45 -2.19
CA GLN A 340 -1.42 -26.51 -3.02
C GLN A 340 -0.65 -27.82 -2.90
N THR A 341 0.68 -27.75 -2.93
CA THR A 341 1.56 -28.92 -2.78
C THR A 341 1.34 -29.62 -1.44
N ILE A 342 1.28 -28.85 -0.34
CA ILE A 342 1.00 -29.39 0.99
C ILE A 342 -0.41 -29.98 1.05
N ARG A 343 -1.42 -29.25 0.56
CA ARG A 343 -2.83 -29.68 0.58
C ARG A 343 -3.07 -30.95 -0.24
N GLY A 344 -2.39 -31.12 -1.38
CA GLY A 344 -2.50 -32.28 -2.25
C GLY A 344 -2.03 -33.60 -1.59
N ARG A 345 -1.22 -33.53 -0.53
CA ARG A 345 -0.75 -34.70 0.22
C ARG A 345 -1.68 -35.13 1.35
N LEU A 346 -2.70 -34.33 1.68
CA LEU A 346 -3.63 -34.55 2.79
C LEU A 346 -4.77 -35.53 2.47
N VAL A 347 -4.48 -36.61 1.75
CA VAL A 347 -5.48 -37.58 1.29
C VAL A 347 -5.85 -38.66 2.33
N GLN A 348 -5.27 -38.62 3.53
CA GLN A 348 -5.52 -39.62 4.59
C GLN A 348 -6.71 -39.23 5.49
N ASP A 349 -7.39 -40.25 6.02
CA ASP A 349 -8.60 -40.11 6.86
C ASP A 349 -8.35 -39.38 8.20
N SER A 350 -7.10 -39.30 8.65
CA SER A 350 -6.70 -38.60 9.86
C SER A 350 -5.61 -37.60 9.54
N ILE A 351 -5.92 -36.31 9.74
CA ILE A 351 -4.97 -35.21 9.56
C ILE A 351 -4.65 -34.67 10.95
N PRO A 352 -3.37 -34.70 11.37
CA PRO A 352 -2.97 -34.18 12.67
C PRO A 352 -3.50 -32.76 12.90
N GLY A 353 -4.30 -32.58 13.95
CA GLY A 353 -4.77 -31.26 14.41
C GLY A 353 -5.81 -30.57 13.53
N ALA A 354 -6.39 -31.22 12.51
CA ALA A 354 -7.36 -30.60 11.61
C ALA A 354 -8.57 -31.49 11.33
N GLY A 355 -9.77 -30.90 11.45
CA GLY A 355 -11.02 -31.57 11.10
C GLY A 355 -11.48 -31.27 9.66
N PRO A 356 -12.60 -31.89 9.21
CA PRO A 356 -13.17 -31.63 7.89
C PRO A 356 -13.53 -30.15 7.64
N ALA A 357 -13.85 -29.38 8.68
CA ALA A 357 -14.10 -27.94 8.58
C ALA A 357 -12.82 -27.15 8.32
N ASP A 358 -11.69 -27.52 8.93
CA ASP A 358 -10.40 -26.88 8.72
C ASP A 358 -9.90 -27.05 7.29
N LEU A 359 -10.14 -28.23 6.71
CA LEU A 359 -9.82 -28.52 5.30
C LEU A 359 -10.70 -27.72 4.35
N ALA A 360 -12.00 -27.62 4.62
CA ALA A 360 -12.89 -26.82 3.79
C ALA A 360 -12.49 -25.34 3.79
N ILE A 361 -12.07 -24.80 4.94
CA ILE A 361 -11.56 -23.42 5.04
C ILE A 361 -10.20 -23.29 4.34
N LEU A 362 -9.33 -24.31 4.41
CA LEU A 362 -8.06 -24.32 3.68
C LEU A 362 -8.28 -24.34 2.15
N ASP A 363 -9.24 -25.13 1.67
CA ASP A 363 -9.62 -25.16 0.26
C ASP A 363 -10.18 -23.80 -0.18
N ALA A 364 -10.97 -23.13 0.69
CA ALA A 364 -11.43 -21.77 0.48
C ALA A 364 -10.27 -20.76 0.37
N LEU A 365 -9.28 -20.87 1.27
CA LEU A 365 -8.09 -20.02 1.28
C LEU A 365 -7.28 -20.17 0.00
N ILE A 366 -7.02 -21.41 -0.43
CA ILE A 366 -6.27 -21.70 -1.66
C ILE A 366 -7.06 -21.21 -2.88
N GLY A 367 -8.37 -21.45 -2.92
CA GLY A 367 -9.26 -20.96 -3.98
C GLY A 367 -9.22 -19.44 -4.10
N ALA A 368 -9.46 -18.74 -3.00
CA ALA A 368 -9.41 -17.28 -2.91
C ALA A 368 -8.03 -16.73 -3.34
N ALA A 369 -6.93 -17.32 -2.87
CA ALA A 369 -5.58 -16.86 -3.20
C ALA A 369 -5.20 -17.13 -4.66
N SER A 370 -5.67 -18.24 -5.25
CA SER A 370 -5.45 -18.59 -6.66
C SER A 370 -6.26 -17.73 -7.64
N GLY A 371 -7.24 -16.96 -7.15
CA GLY A 371 -8.16 -16.17 -7.96
C GLY A 371 -9.18 -16.98 -8.74
N LYS A 372 -9.42 -18.22 -8.33
CA LYS A 372 -10.50 -19.07 -8.87
C LYS A 372 -11.43 -19.45 -7.73
N VAL A 373 -12.68 -18.99 -7.81
CA VAL A 373 -13.72 -19.51 -6.92
C VAL A 373 -14.23 -20.82 -7.49
N ASP A 374 -13.88 -21.93 -6.84
CA ASP A 374 -14.40 -23.25 -7.17
C ASP A 374 -15.82 -23.39 -6.59
N ASN A 375 -16.80 -23.61 -7.46
CA ASN A 375 -18.22 -23.73 -7.07
C ASN A 375 -18.48 -24.94 -6.17
N GLN A 376 -17.70 -26.03 -6.30
CA GLN A 376 -17.81 -27.20 -5.44
C GLN A 376 -17.26 -26.89 -4.04
N VAL A 377 -16.13 -26.18 -3.96
CA VAL A 377 -15.58 -25.72 -2.67
C VAL A 377 -16.59 -24.79 -1.97
N LEU A 378 -17.18 -23.85 -2.72
CA LEU A 378 -18.20 -22.94 -2.20
C LEU A 378 -19.45 -23.70 -1.74
N GLY A 379 -20.00 -24.61 -2.54
CA GLY A 379 -21.16 -25.42 -2.17
C GLY A 379 -20.91 -26.26 -0.91
N ASN A 380 -19.72 -26.87 -0.79
CA ASN A 380 -19.32 -27.64 0.39
C ASN A 380 -19.25 -26.77 1.66
N LEU A 381 -18.75 -25.54 1.55
CA LEU A 381 -18.75 -24.60 2.67
C LEU A 381 -20.16 -24.19 3.06
N VAL A 382 -21.04 -23.96 2.07
CA VAL A 382 -22.43 -23.58 2.33
C VAL A 382 -23.17 -24.67 3.08
N ALA A 383 -23.06 -25.93 2.61
CA ALA A 383 -23.67 -27.07 3.29
C ALA A 383 -23.18 -27.23 4.74
N ARG A 384 -21.87 -27.05 4.99
CA ARG A 384 -21.29 -27.07 6.34
C ARG A 384 -21.74 -25.89 7.20
N GLY A 385 -21.90 -24.72 6.60
CA GLY A 385 -22.44 -23.53 7.25
C GLY A 385 -23.87 -23.74 7.72
N ALA A 386 -24.70 -24.37 6.89
CA ALA A 386 -26.09 -24.71 7.21
C ALA A 386 -26.20 -25.73 8.33
N SER A 387 -25.34 -26.76 8.35
CA SER A 387 -25.35 -27.80 9.39
C SER A 387 -24.67 -27.39 10.70
N GLY A 388 -23.81 -26.37 10.69
CA GLY A 388 -22.93 -26.01 11.80
C GLY A 388 -23.54 -25.10 12.88
N GLY A 389 -24.80 -24.66 12.70
CA GLY A 389 -25.49 -23.76 13.64
C GLY A 389 -25.03 -22.30 13.61
N ALA A 390 -25.65 -21.47 14.44
CA ALA A 390 -25.30 -20.05 14.58
C ALA A 390 -23.87 -19.93 15.08
N ARG A 391 -23.04 -19.11 14.40
CA ARG A 391 -21.58 -18.93 14.60
C ARG A 391 -20.66 -19.99 13.99
N SER A 392 -21.15 -20.84 13.09
CA SER A 392 -20.26 -21.70 12.32
C SER A 392 -19.27 -20.87 11.49
N ALA A 393 -17.96 -21.09 11.67
CA ALA A 393 -16.93 -20.45 10.87
C ALA A 393 -17.11 -20.71 9.36
N ALA A 394 -17.77 -21.82 9.00
CA ALA A 394 -18.10 -22.12 7.61
C ALA A 394 -19.11 -21.14 6.99
N GLN A 395 -20.00 -20.51 7.78
CA GLN A 395 -20.90 -19.46 7.27
C GLN A 395 -20.11 -18.22 6.86
N SER A 396 -19.24 -17.74 7.75
CA SER A 396 -18.33 -16.62 7.46
C SER A 396 -17.41 -16.93 6.29
N ALA A 397 -16.84 -18.14 6.25
CA ALA A 397 -15.97 -18.58 5.15
C ALA A 397 -16.71 -18.62 3.80
N SER A 398 -17.95 -19.12 3.79
CA SER A 398 -18.79 -19.15 2.58
C SER A 398 -19.03 -17.75 2.04
N VAL A 399 -19.38 -16.80 2.90
CA VAL A 399 -19.72 -15.43 2.48
C VAL A 399 -18.48 -14.67 2.01
N LEU A 400 -17.34 -14.86 2.68
CA LEU A 400 -16.06 -14.33 2.24
C LEU A 400 -15.68 -14.88 0.86
N LEU A 401 -15.77 -16.20 0.65
CA LEU A 401 -15.42 -16.79 -0.65
C LEU A 401 -16.39 -16.35 -1.76
N ALA A 402 -17.70 -16.35 -1.49
CA ALA A 402 -18.73 -15.91 -2.43
C ALA A 402 -18.58 -14.43 -2.84
N SER A 403 -17.95 -13.60 -2.00
CA SER A 403 -17.72 -12.18 -2.34
C SER A 403 -16.78 -11.99 -3.53
N LEU A 404 -15.93 -12.98 -3.83
CA LEU A 404 -15.05 -13.02 -5.01
C LEU A 404 -15.76 -13.54 -6.27
N GLY A 405 -17.06 -13.84 -6.18
CA GLY A 405 -17.83 -14.50 -7.23
C GLY A 405 -18.03 -15.99 -6.96
N GLY A 406 -18.44 -16.73 -8.00
CA GLY A 406 -18.84 -18.14 -7.90
C GLY A 406 -20.35 -18.32 -8.03
N ALA A 407 -20.76 -19.45 -8.63
CA ALA A 407 -22.15 -19.80 -8.79
C ALA A 407 -22.60 -20.74 -7.65
N MET A 408 -23.81 -20.51 -7.16
CA MET A 408 -24.49 -21.38 -6.21
C MET A 408 -25.73 -21.97 -6.88
N ASP A 409 -25.99 -23.25 -6.65
CA ASP A 409 -27.25 -23.87 -7.04
C ASP A 409 -28.43 -23.32 -6.19
N ALA A 410 -29.65 -23.77 -6.48
CA ALA A 410 -30.84 -23.26 -5.80
C ALA A 410 -30.85 -23.57 -4.29
N ASP A 411 -30.40 -24.76 -3.90
CA ASP A 411 -30.40 -25.21 -2.51
C ASP A 411 -29.34 -24.47 -1.70
N ALA A 412 -28.13 -24.31 -2.26
CA ALA A 412 -27.06 -23.53 -1.68
C ALA A 412 -27.48 -22.06 -1.49
N ARG A 413 -28.19 -21.46 -2.46
CA ARG A 413 -28.72 -20.08 -2.29
C ARG A 413 -29.73 -20.00 -1.14
N ALA A 414 -30.63 -20.97 -1.02
CA ALA A 414 -31.61 -21.00 0.06
C ALA A 414 -30.93 -21.16 1.44
N GLN A 415 -29.91 -22.00 1.54
CA GLN A 415 -29.11 -22.17 2.75
C GLN A 415 -28.33 -20.90 3.10
N PHE A 416 -27.63 -20.33 2.11
CA PHE A 416 -26.80 -19.14 2.27
C PHE A 416 -27.61 -17.93 2.74
N ALA A 417 -28.84 -17.77 2.26
CA ALA A 417 -29.74 -16.68 2.65
C ALA A 417 -30.09 -16.68 4.16
N ASN A 418 -29.92 -17.81 4.85
CA ASN A 418 -30.22 -17.98 6.27
C ASN A 418 -28.98 -17.87 7.18
N PHE A 419 -27.81 -17.51 6.65
CA PHE A 419 -26.59 -17.39 7.45
C PHE A 419 -26.64 -16.20 8.42
N ASP A 420 -26.12 -16.41 9.63
CA ASP A 420 -25.97 -15.39 10.65
C ASP A 420 -24.49 -14.98 10.75
N LEU A 421 -24.18 -13.81 10.21
CA LEU A 421 -22.83 -13.24 10.17
C LEU A 421 -22.60 -12.19 11.26
N GLY A 422 -23.54 -12.06 12.19
CA GLY A 422 -23.53 -11.00 13.19
C GLY A 422 -23.85 -9.61 12.63
N LYS A 423 -23.70 -8.61 13.50
CA LYS A 423 -24.06 -7.23 13.21
C LYS A 423 -22.93 -6.50 12.47
N PRO A 424 -23.18 -5.85 11.32
CA PRO A 424 -22.19 -5.01 10.66
C PRO A 424 -21.85 -3.79 11.52
N ALA A 425 -20.57 -3.40 11.53
CA ALA A 425 -20.07 -2.21 12.20
C ALA A 425 -20.00 -1.01 11.25
N ALA A 426 -19.87 -1.25 9.94
CA ALA A 426 -19.81 -0.19 8.94
C ALA A 426 -21.12 0.61 8.86
N SER A 427 -21.00 1.92 8.67
CA SER A 427 -22.16 2.79 8.43
C SER A 427 -22.88 2.38 7.14
N PRO A 428 -24.21 2.16 7.16
CA PRO A 428 -24.97 1.82 5.96
C PRO A 428 -24.82 2.84 4.83
N ALA A 429 -24.71 4.13 5.16
CA ALA A 429 -24.51 5.18 4.16
C ALA A 429 -23.15 5.06 3.45
N ARG A 430 -22.08 4.72 4.19
CA ARG A 430 -20.75 4.48 3.58
C ARG A 430 -20.73 3.21 2.74
N VAL A 431 -21.43 2.17 3.16
CA VAL A 431 -21.57 0.94 2.37
C VAL A 431 -22.33 1.22 1.07
N LEU A 432 -23.41 2.00 1.11
CA LEU A 432 -24.16 2.38 -0.09
C LEU A 432 -23.28 3.18 -1.08
N LEU A 433 -22.49 4.14 -0.59
CA LEU A 433 -21.55 4.88 -1.44
C LEU A 433 -20.46 3.97 -2.02
N LEU A 434 -19.97 3.01 -1.25
CA LEU A 434 -18.98 2.03 -1.73
C LEU A 434 -19.56 1.17 -2.86
N GLU A 435 -20.79 0.71 -2.73
CA GLU A 435 -21.48 -0.08 -3.76
C GLU A 435 -21.77 0.74 -5.02
N ASP A 436 -22.16 2.02 -4.88
CA ASP A 436 -22.33 2.94 -6.01
C ASP A 436 -21.01 3.19 -6.75
N ALA A 437 -19.93 3.49 -6.01
CA ALA A 437 -18.60 3.67 -6.59
C ALA A 437 -18.13 2.41 -7.32
N ALA A 438 -18.39 1.22 -6.75
CA ALA A 438 -18.10 -0.06 -7.38
C ALA A 438 -18.92 -0.28 -8.67
N GLY A 439 -20.22 -0.01 -8.63
CA GLY A 439 -21.11 -0.12 -9.79
C GLY A 439 -20.70 0.80 -10.94
N ALA A 440 -20.26 2.02 -10.62
CA ALA A 440 -19.74 3.00 -11.57
C ALA A 440 -18.26 2.81 -11.94
N ARG A 441 -17.59 1.78 -11.39
CA ARG A 441 -16.16 1.48 -11.59
C ARG A 441 -15.22 2.65 -11.22
N ARG A 442 -15.58 3.45 -10.22
CA ARG A 442 -14.74 4.50 -9.64
C ARG A 442 -13.73 3.87 -8.67
N LYS A 443 -12.70 3.23 -9.22
CA LYS A 443 -11.69 2.45 -8.47
C LYS A 443 -11.11 3.20 -7.27
N GLY A 444 -10.64 4.43 -7.48
CA GLY A 444 -10.05 5.24 -6.42
C GLY A 444 -11.02 5.54 -5.28
N GLU A 445 -12.28 5.85 -5.60
CA GLU A 445 -13.30 6.13 -4.59
C GLU A 445 -13.74 4.88 -3.83
N ALA A 446 -13.97 3.77 -4.54
CA ALA A 446 -14.30 2.48 -3.91
C ALA A 446 -13.19 2.02 -2.96
N GLY A 447 -11.93 2.14 -3.38
CA GLY A 447 -10.78 1.83 -2.53
C GLY A 447 -10.68 2.75 -1.30
N LEU A 448 -10.88 4.07 -1.46
CA LEU A 448 -10.87 4.99 -0.32
C LEU A 448 -12.00 4.67 0.68
N LEU A 449 -13.23 4.44 0.21
CA LEU A 449 -14.35 4.09 1.08
C LEU A 449 -14.12 2.76 1.82
N ALA A 450 -13.54 1.76 1.15
CA ALA A 450 -13.10 0.52 1.79
C ALA A 450 -12.07 0.77 2.91
N LEU A 451 -11.08 1.64 2.65
CA LEU A 451 -10.07 2.03 3.64
C LEU A 451 -10.67 2.81 4.81
N SER A 452 -11.66 3.68 4.56
CA SER A 452 -12.40 4.39 5.62
C SER A 452 -13.08 3.42 6.59
N ILE A 453 -13.75 2.38 6.06
CA ILE A 453 -14.38 1.35 6.90
C ILE A 453 -13.32 0.54 7.66
N ALA A 454 -12.20 0.22 7.02
CA ALA A 454 -11.11 -0.52 7.65
C ALA A 454 -10.39 0.28 8.75
N LEU A 455 -10.25 1.61 8.59
CA LEU A 455 -9.66 2.48 9.61
C LEU A 455 -10.45 2.47 10.92
N ASP A 456 -11.78 2.37 10.84
CA ASP A 456 -12.61 2.26 12.05
C ASP A 456 -12.40 0.92 12.77
N ALA A 457 -12.10 -0.14 12.02
CA ALA A 457 -11.85 -1.46 12.55
C ALA A 457 -10.41 -1.66 13.06
N GLY A 458 -9.44 -0.89 12.56
CA GLY A 458 -8.04 -0.91 12.98
C GLY A 458 -7.30 -2.20 12.59
N ALA A 459 -6.33 -2.61 13.41
CA ALA A 459 -5.35 -3.64 13.09
C ALA A 459 -5.95 -5.04 12.84
N THR A 460 -7.12 -5.32 13.42
CA THR A 460 -7.83 -6.59 13.23
C THR A 460 -8.63 -6.63 11.92
N GLY A 461 -8.88 -5.45 11.33
CA GLY A 461 -9.71 -5.29 10.15
C GLY A 461 -11.20 -5.50 10.43
N PRO A 462 -12.05 -5.25 9.42
CA PRO A 462 -13.51 -5.39 9.53
C PRO A 462 -13.96 -6.83 9.83
N GLN A 463 -15.13 -6.95 10.46
CA GLN A 463 -15.82 -8.23 10.70
C GLN A 463 -16.18 -8.92 9.38
N PRO A 464 -16.38 -10.26 9.36
CA PRO A 464 -16.63 -11.01 8.13
C PRO A 464 -17.73 -10.43 7.22
N VAL A 465 -18.83 -9.95 7.80
CA VAL A 465 -19.94 -9.32 7.06
C VAL A 465 -19.51 -8.06 6.29
N ASP A 466 -18.77 -7.15 6.95
CA ASP A 466 -18.31 -5.91 6.32
C ASP A 466 -17.17 -6.20 5.34
N ARG A 467 -16.29 -7.15 5.68
CA ARG A 467 -15.18 -7.59 4.83
C ARG A 467 -15.65 -8.19 3.51
N ALA A 468 -16.68 -9.03 3.54
CA ALA A 468 -17.27 -9.61 2.34
C ALA A 468 -17.92 -8.54 1.44
N ARG A 469 -18.64 -7.57 2.03
CA ARG A 469 -19.21 -6.44 1.27
C ARG A 469 -18.13 -5.60 0.60
N ILE A 470 -17.06 -5.30 1.33
CA ILE A 470 -15.91 -4.56 0.80
C ILE A 470 -15.25 -5.34 -0.33
N ALA A 471 -14.93 -6.62 -0.13
CA ALA A 471 -14.28 -7.44 -1.15
C ALA A 471 -15.13 -7.52 -2.42
N HIS A 472 -16.44 -7.72 -2.29
CA HIS A 472 -17.36 -7.72 -3.41
C HIS A 472 -17.38 -6.39 -4.18
N ALA A 473 -17.42 -5.27 -3.46
CA ALA A 473 -17.39 -3.94 -4.07
C ALA A 473 -16.05 -3.67 -4.79
N LEU A 474 -14.93 -4.04 -4.19
CA LEU A 474 -13.60 -3.88 -4.79
C LEU A 474 -13.44 -4.74 -6.04
N ASP A 475 -13.91 -5.99 -6.02
CA ASP A 475 -13.88 -6.87 -7.19
C ASP A 475 -14.69 -6.27 -8.36
N ARG A 476 -15.92 -5.81 -8.08
CA ARG A 476 -16.78 -5.12 -9.07
C ARG A 476 -16.18 -3.82 -9.61
N ALA A 477 -15.43 -3.08 -8.79
CA ALA A 477 -14.71 -1.89 -9.21
C ALA A 477 -13.50 -2.21 -10.13
N GLY A 478 -13.06 -3.47 -10.18
CA GLY A 478 -11.89 -3.91 -10.94
C GLY A 478 -10.59 -3.92 -10.12
N LEU A 479 -10.70 -4.01 -8.78
CA LEU A 479 -9.60 -4.18 -7.82
C LEU A 479 -9.56 -5.65 -7.32
N ALA A 480 -9.68 -6.61 -8.24
CA ALA A 480 -9.82 -8.04 -7.94
C ALA A 480 -8.65 -8.61 -7.10
N ALA A 481 -7.41 -8.14 -7.33
CA ALA A 481 -6.27 -8.58 -6.54
C ALA A 481 -6.39 -8.18 -5.06
N ASP A 482 -6.88 -6.97 -4.79
CA ASP A 482 -7.05 -6.46 -3.44
C ASP A 482 -8.26 -7.12 -2.75
N ALA A 483 -9.35 -7.35 -3.49
CA ALA A 483 -10.49 -8.12 -3.03
C ALA A 483 -10.07 -9.52 -2.55
N ARG A 484 -9.24 -10.23 -3.34
CA ARG A 484 -8.69 -11.55 -2.97
C ARG A 484 -7.85 -11.49 -1.70
N ALA A 485 -6.94 -10.52 -1.59
CA ALA A 485 -6.11 -10.37 -0.40
C ALA A 485 -6.96 -10.13 0.87
N ILE A 486 -8.01 -9.31 0.75
CA ILE A 486 -8.95 -9.04 1.86
C ILE A 486 -9.71 -10.30 2.26
N VAL A 487 -10.16 -11.12 1.30
CA VAL A 487 -10.84 -12.39 1.57
C VAL A 487 -9.92 -13.42 2.20
N VAL A 488 -8.69 -13.56 1.68
CA VAL A 488 -7.66 -14.44 2.28
C VAL A 488 -7.41 -14.06 3.73
N GLU A 489 -7.18 -12.77 4.03
CA GLU A 489 -7.00 -12.31 5.40
C GLU A 489 -8.23 -12.57 6.29
N GLY A 490 -9.44 -12.40 5.73
CA GLY A 490 -10.68 -12.72 6.45
C GLY A 490 -10.80 -14.20 6.81
N LEU A 491 -10.48 -15.08 5.86
CA LEU A 491 -10.48 -16.53 6.07
C LEU A 491 -9.41 -16.95 7.10
N LEU A 492 -8.23 -16.33 7.06
CA LEU A 492 -7.19 -16.52 8.09
C LEU A 492 -7.67 -16.07 9.47
N SER A 493 -8.44 -14.98 9.55
CA SER A 493 -8.96 -14.46 10.83
C SER A 493 -9.88 -15.44 11.57
N LEU A 494 -10.55 -16.34 10.85
CA LEU A 494 -11.47 -17.32 11.43
C LEU A 494 -10.77 -18.32 12.37
N ALA A 495 -9.44 -18.49 12.22
CA ALA A 495 -8.65 -19.32 13.12
C ALA A 495 -8.41 -18.65 14.49
N PHE A 496 -8.60 -17.34 14.59
CA PHE A 496 -8.34 -16.54 15.81
C PHE A 496 -9.63 -16.14 16.54
N THR A 497 -10.79 -16.30 15.92
CA THR A 497 -12.10 -16.14 16.57
C THR A 497 -12.46 -17.42 17.33
N LYS A 498 -12.06 -17.51 18.59
CA LYS A 498 -12.53 -18.55 19.53
C LYS A 498 -13.40 -17.94 20.62
#